data_AF-A0A351CZ80-F1
#
_entry.id   AF-A0A351CZ80-F1
#
_cell.length_a   1.000
_cell.length_b   1.000
_cell.length_c   1.000
_cell.angle_alpha   90.00
_cell.angle_beta   90.00
_cell.angle_gamma   90.00
#
_symmetry.space_group_name_H-M   'P 1'
#
loop_
_entity.id
_entity.type
_entity.pdbx_description
1 polymer ?
#
loop_
_entity_poly.entity_id
_entity_poly.type
_entity_poly.pdbx_seq_one_letter_code
_entity_poly.pdbx_strand_id
1 'polypeptide(L)'
;MTSGSNKGVLTQGFAAWVSGLNGVGTLWIFLIMLLMNVDILMRFLFSAPIDGVTEIVELSIAGIVFLQLGDAVRAGRLTRSDGLYNKIV
;
A
#
# COMPACT_ATOMS: atom_id res chain seq x y z
N MET A 1 -40.51 -4.48 -0.97
CA MET A 1 -39.31 -5.19 -1.48
C MET A 1 -38.63 -4.40 -2.60
N THR A 2 -38.49 -3.09 -2.43
CA THR A 2 -38.04 -2.18 -3.49
C THR A 2 -37.30 -1.00 -2.85
N SER A 3 -36.01 -0.81 -3.20
CA SER A 3 -35.20 0.41 -3.09
C SER A 3 -33.79 0.08 -2.57
N GLY A 4 -32.84 -0.11 -3.48
CA GLY A 4 -31.43 -0.40 -3.13
C GLY A 4 -30.46 -0.51 -4.30
N SER A 5 -30.95 -0.59 -5.54
CA SER A 5 -30.14 -0.73 -6.77
C SER A 5 -29.07 0.36 -6.93
N ASN A 6 -29.32 1.61 -6.52
CA ASN A 6 -28.34 2.71 -6.64
C ASN A 6 -27.26 2.73 -5.54
N LYS A 7 -27.52 2.16 -4.36
CA LYS A 7 -26.52 2.11 -3.27
C LYS A 7 -25.43 1.08 -3.56
N GLY A 8 -25.77 0.00 -4.28
CA GLY A 8 -24.83 -1.05 -4.69
C GLY A 8 -23.82 -0.58 -5.74
N VAL A 9 -24.24 0.21 -6.73
CA VAL A 9 -23.32 0.69 -7.79
C VAL A 9 -22.32 1.72 -7.26
N LEU A 10 -22.76 2.64 -6.39
CA LEU A 10 -21.87 3.63 -5.77
C LEU A 10 -20.85 2.99 -4.81
N THR A 11 -21.27 1.98 -4.03
CA THR A 11 -20.35 1.25 -3.14
C THR A 11 -19.40 0.34 -3.90
N GLN A 12 -19.83 -0.30 -5.00
CA GLN A 12 -18.94 -1.07 -5.87
C GLN A 12 -17.95 -0.19 -6.61
N GLY A 13 -18.37 0.98 -7.09
CA GLY A 13 -17.49 1.96 -7.70
C GLY A 13 -16.40 2.42 -6.73
N PHE A 14 -16.79 2.89 -5.54
CA PHE A 14 -15.84 3.29 -4.50
C PHE A 14 -14.90 2.14 -4.08
N ALA A 15 -15.43 0.92 -3.94
CA ALA A 15 -14.65 -0.26 -3.66
C ALA A 15 -13.59 -0.57 -4.73
N ALA A 16 -13.95 -0.45 -6.00
CA ALA A 16 -13.04 -0.65 -7.12
C ALA A 16 -11.95 0.43 -7.16
N TRP A 17 -12.31 1.69 -6.90
CA TRP A 17 -11.34 2.80 -6.79
C TRP A 17 -10.31 2.55 -5.69
N VAL A 18 -10.76 2.21 -4.48
CA VAL A 18 -9.88 1.93 -3.34
C VAL A 18 -8.98 0.72 -3.60
N SER A 19 -9.51 -0.33 -4.21
CA SER A 19 -8.72 -1.51 -4.61
C SER A 19 -7.70 -1.18 -5.69
N GLY A 20 -8.06 -0.30 -6.65
CA GLY A 20 -7.14 0.21 -7.66
C GLY A 20 -5.97 0.98 -7.05
N LEU A 21 -6.21 1.84 -6.06
CA LEU A 21 -5.17 2.56 -5.32
C LEU A 21 -4.21 1.61 -4.59
N ASN A 22 -4.74 0.54 -3.97
CA ASN A 22 -3.92 -0.49 -3.35
C ASN A 22 -3.07 -1.25 -4.39
N GLY A 23 -3.64 -1.56 -5.55
CA GLY A 23 -2.92 -2.16 -6.67
C GLY A 23 -1.75 -1.30 -7.17
N VAL A 24 -1.97 0.02 -7.30
CA VAL A 24 -0.92 0.99 -7.63
C VAL A 24 0.17 1.01 -6.57
N GLY A 25 -0.19 1.00 -5.29
CA GLY A 25 0.78 0.91 -4.19
C GLY A 25 1.64 -0.36 -4.24
N THR A 26 1.01 -1.50 -4.56
CA THR A 26 1.71 -2.79 -4.72
C THR A 26 2.69 -2.76 -5.90
N LEU A 27 2.28 -2.20 -7.05
CA LEU A 27 3.16 -2.02 -8.19
C LEU A 27 4.35 -1.09 -7.86
N TRP A 28 4.10 -0.03 -7.10
CA TRP A 28 5.14 0.92 -6.68
C TRP A 28 6.18 0.27 -5.77
N ILE A 29 5.76 -0.60 -4.84
CA ILE A 29 6.67 -1.42 -4.02
C ILE A 29 7.60 -2.24 -4.91
N PHE A 30 7.05 -2.89 -5.95
CA PHE A 30 7.85 -3.70 -6.86
C PHE A 30 8.91 -2.87 -7.60
N LEU A 31 8.56 -1.67 -8.06
CA LEU A 31 9.50 -0.75 -8.72
C LEU A 31 10.61 -0.30 -7.77
N ILE A 32 10.25 0.07 -6.54
CA ILE A 32 11.22 0.45 -5.50
C ILE A 32 12.14 -0.72 -5.14
N MET A 33 11.61 -1.93 -5.07
CA MET A 33 12.41 -3.14 -4.84
C MET A 33 13.45 -3.35 -5.95
N LEU A 34 13.07 -3.19 -7.22
CA LEU A 34 14.02 -3.28 -8.34
C LEU A 34 15.09 -2.19 -8.26
N LEU A 35 14.69 -0.95 -7.97
CA LEU A 35 15.61 0.17 -7.83
C LEU A 35 16.63 -0.06 -6.71
N MET A 36 16.19 -0.57 -5.54
CA MET A 36 17.08 -0.95 -4.45
C MET A 36 18.04 -2.08 -4.84
N ASN A 37 17.58 -3.10 -5.57
CA ASN A 37 18.46 -4.17 -6.03
C ASN A 37 19.55 -3.65 -6.97
N VAL A 38 19.21 -2.72 -7.89
CA VAL A 38 20.19 -2.10 -8.79
C VAL A 38 21.22 -1.27 -8.01
N ASP A 39 20.79 -0.47 -7.03
CA ASP A 39 21.70 0.30 -6.19
C ASP A 39 22.68 -0.60 -5.42
N ILE A 40 22.18 -1.66 -4.80
CA ILE A 40 23.02 -2.63 -4.06
C ILE A 40 24.00 -3.34 -5.02
N LEU A 41 23.54 -3.73 -6.21
CA LEU A 41 24.37 -4.37 -7.22
C LEU A 41 25.46 -3.41 -7.73
N MET A 42 25.14 -2.13 -7.92
CA MET A 42 26.08 -1.11 -8.36
C MET A 42 27.16 -0.83 -7.31
N ARG A 43 26.78 -0.79 -6.03
CA ARG A 43 27.73 -0.71 -4.90
C ARG A 43 28.67 -1.93 -4.87
N PHE A 44 28.14 -3.12 -5.14
CA PHE A 44 28.91 -4.36 -5.13
C PHE A 44 29.86 -4.51 -6.33
N LEU A 45 29.44 -4.14 -7.55
CA LEU A 45 30.24 -4.31 -8.78
C LEU A 45 31.15 -3.13 -9.11
N PHE A 46 30.68 -1.90 -8.89
CA PHE A 46 31.34 -0.69 -9.39
C PHE A 46 31.85 0.23 -8.27
N SER A 47 31.60 -0.11 -6.98
CA SER A 47 31.94 0.72 -5.81
C SER A 47 31.49 2.18 -5.92
N ALA A 48 30.54 2.46 -6.83
CA ALA A 48 30.00 3.77 -7.13
C ALA A 48 28.52 3.74 -6.72
N PRO A 49 28.15 4.29 -5.56
CA PRO A 49 26.76 4.35 -5.13
C PRO A 49 25.94 5.28 -6.03
N ILE A 50 24.64 5.03 -6.13
CA ILE A 50 23.71 6.01 -6.70
C ILE A 50 23.28 6.93 -5.56
N ASP A 51 23.74 8.17 -5.58
CA ASP A 51 23.39 9.17 -4.57
C ASP A 51 21.88 9.45 -4.60
N GLY A 52 21.25 9.54 -3.42
CA GLY A 52 19.83 9.88 -3.29
C GLY A 52 18.85 8.72 -3.45
N VAL A 53 19.30 7.48 -3.73
CA VAL A 53 18.40 6.31 -3.75
C VAL A 53 17.68 6.13 -2.41
N THR A 54 18.41 6.27 -1.29
CA THR A 54 17.83 6.14 0.05
C THR A 54 16.72 7.17 0.28
N GLU A 55 16.92 8.42 -0.11
CA GLU A 55 15.93 9.50 0.07
C GLU A 55 14.66 9.25 -0.76
N ILE A 56 14.82 8.79 -2.00
CA ILE A 56 13.69 8.42 -2.87
C ILE A 56 12.90 7.26 -2.26
N VAL A 57 13.58 6.25 -1.70
CA VAL A 57 12.95 5.10 -1.06
C VAL A 57 12.19 5.53 0.20
N GLU A 58 12.79 6.34 1.07
CA GLU A 58 12.17 6.83 2.30
C GLU A 58 10.87 7.62 2.01
N LEU A 59 10.92 8.56 1.07
CA LEU A 59 9.73 9.34 0.66
C LEU A 59 8.69 8.45 -0.04
N SER A 60 9.12 7.47 -0.84
CA SER A 60 8.22 6.56 -1.53
C SER A 60 7.45 5.66 -0.57
N ILE A 61 8.08 5.18 0.51
CA ILE A 61 7.41 4.34 1.52
C ILE A 61 6.23 5.10 2.13
N ALA A 62 6.38 6.39 2.45
CA ALA A 62 5.27 7.20 2.96
C ALA A 62 4.11 7.25 1.95
N GLY A 63 4.38 7.54 0.68
CA GLY A 63 3.36 7.58 -0.38
C GLY A 63 2.66 6.23 -0.60
N ILE A 64 3.44 5.14 -0.63
CA ILE A 64 2.95 3.76 -0.75
C ILE A 64 1.97 3.40 0.37
N VAL A 65 2.29 3.79 1.62
CA VAL A 65 1.41 3.56 2.78
C VAL A 65 0.11 4.33 2.61
N PHE A 66 0.15 5.62 2.24
CA PHE A 66 -1.06 6.40 2.02
C PHE A 66 -1.97 5.80 0.93
N LEU A 67 -1.40 5.25 -0.14
CA LEU A 67 -2.16 4.58 -1.20
C LEU A 67 -2.85 3.29 -0.69
N GLN A 68 -2.19 2.53 0.19
CA GLN A 68 -2.71 1.24 0.66
C GLN A 68 -3.62 1.36 1.89
N LEU A 69 -3.51 2.43 2.68
CA LEU A 69 -4.27 2.61 3.92
C LEU A 69 -5.78 2.53 3.70
N GLY A 70 -6.30 3.09 2.61
CA GLY A 70 -7.73 3.06 2.31
C GLY A 70 -8.31 1.65 2.19
N ASP A 71 -7.60 0.76 1.52
CA ASP A 71 -8.02 -0.63 1.37
C ASP A 71 -7.79 -1.43 2.66
N ALA A 72 -6.70 -1.16 3.38
CA ALA A 72 -6.42 -1.79 4.66
C ALA A 72 -7.49 -1.48 5.74
N VAL A 73 -7.96 -0.23 5.79
CA VAL A 73 -9.06 0.20 6.67
C VAL A 73 -10.35 -0.52 6.27
N ARG A 74 -10.68 -0.55 4.97
CA ARG A 74 -11.89 -1.21 4.47
C ARG A 74 -11.91 -2.71 4.74
N ALA A 75 -10.77 -3.38 4.61
CA ALA A 75 -10.64 -4.82 4.84
C ALA A 75 -10.55 -5.19 6.33
N GLY A 76 -10.55 -4.21 7.25
CA GLY A 76 -10.39 -4.46 8.68
C GLY A 76 -9.04 -5.09 9.02
N ARG A 77 -8.01 -4.89 8.18
CA ARG A 77 -6.68 -5.48 8.32
C ARG A 77 -5.74 -4.66 9.19
N LEU A 78 -6.20 -3.50 9.69
CA LEU A 78 -5.47 -2.74 10.68
C LEU A 78 -5.40 -3.51 11.99
N THR A 79 -4.29 -3.37 12.71
CA THR A 79 -4.10 -3.97 14.02
C THR A 79 -5.21 -3.52 14.96
N ARG A 80 -6.23 -4.37 15.13
CA ARG A 80 -7.42 -4.08 15.92
C ARG A 80 -7.06 -4.23 17.40
N SER A 81 -7.18 -3.15 18.17
CA SER A 81 -6.92 -3.17 19.62
C SER A 81 -7.89 -4.06 20.40
N ASP A 82 -8.99 -4.51 19.77
CA ASP A 82 -10.02 -5.35 20.38
C ASP A 82 -9.61 -6.84 20.52
N GLY A 83 -8.45 -7.25 20.00
CA GLY A 83 -8.03 -8.66 20.02
C GLY A 83 -7.92 -9.25 21.43
N LEU A 84 -7.57 -8.41 22.42
CA LEU A 84 -7.55 -8.79 23.84
C LEU A 84 -8.91 -8.53 24.53
N TYR A 85 -9.63 -7.48 24.12
CA TYR A 85 -10.94 -7.12 24.68
C TYR A 85 -12.02 -8.18 24.41
N ASN A 86 -12.13 -8.68 23.17
CA ASN A 86 -13.08 -9.72 22.77
C ASN A 86 -12.73 -11.13 23.30
N LYS A 87 -11.58 -11.29 23.97
CA LYS A 87 -11.16 -12.56 24.56
C LYS A 87 -11.37 -12.59 26.08
N ILE A 88 -11.62 -11.44 26.71
CA ILE A 88 -11.75 -11.29 28.17
C ILE A 88 -13.18 -10.92 28.59
N VAL A 89 -13.92 -10.17 27.76
CA VAL A 89 -15.35 -9.85 27.92
C VAL A 89 -16.16 -10.71 26.97
#